data_AF-A0A838TQ91-F1
#
_entry.id   AF-A0A838TQ91-F1
#
_cell.length_a   1.000
_cell.length_b   1.000
_cell.length_c   1.000
_cell.angle_alpha   90.00
_cell.angle_beta   90.00
_cell.angle_gamma   90.00
#
_symmetry.space_group_name_H-M   'P 1'
#
loop_
_entity.id
_entity.type
_entity.pdbx_description
1 polymer ?
#
loop_
_entity_poly.entity_id
_entity_poly.type
_entity_poly.pdbx_seq_one_letter_code
_entity_poly.pdbx_strand_id
1 'polypeptide(L)' 'MQKSNPKHPLRPRQKQNKPGEEGKMKPLPVFDYPKSDGSGRLQNKIAFITGGDSGIGKAVAILFAKEGADI' A
#
# COMPACT_ATOMS: atom_id res chain seq x y z
N MET A 1 -14.31 15.54 34.80
CA MET A 1 -13.89 15.63 33.38
C MET A 1 -12.53 14.96 33.24
N GLN A 2 -12.46 13.77 32.64
CA GLN A 2 -11.15 13.15 32.31
C GLN A 2 -10.45 14.03 31.26
N LYS A 3 -9.28 14.57 31.61
CA LYS A 3 -8.42 15.26 30.65
C LYS A 3 -7.91 14.19 29.68
N SER A 4 -8.32 14.26 28.41
CA SER A 4 -7.73 13.41 27.38
C SER A 4 -6.28 13.81 27.17
N ASN A 5 -5.39 12.81 27.07
CA ASN A 5 -3.98 13.05 26.79
C ASN A 5 -3.83 13.78 25.44
N PRO A 6 -2.87 14.71 25.30
CA PRO A 6 -2.66 15.40 24.04
C PRO A 6 -2.35 14.40 22.93
N LYS A 7 -3.10 14.46 21.82
CA LYS A 7 -2.89 13.60 20.67
C LYS A 7 -1.53 13.92 20.05
N HIS A 8 -0.55 13.05 20.21
CA HIS A 8 0.69 13.13 19.45
C HIS A 8 0.42 12.81 17.98
N PRO A 9 0.89 13.64 17.03
CA PRO A 9 0.67 13.36 15.61
C PRO A 9 1.49 12.13 15.21
N LEU A 10 0.80 11.06 14.77
CA LEU A 10 1.42 9.82 14.30
C LEU A 10 2.31 10.02 13.07
N ARG A 11 2.05 11.06 12.26
CA ARG A 11 2.80 11.39 11.04
C ARG A 11 2.99 12.92 10.88
N PRO A 12 4.05 13.36 10.17
CA PRO A 12 4.25 14.76 9.82
C PRO A 12 3.08 15.32 9.01
N ARG A 13 2.72 16.58 9.27
CA ARG A 13 1.75 17.32 8.45
C ARG A 13 2.30 17.48 7.03
N GLN A 14 1.51 17.08 6.04
CA GLN A 14 1.83 17.21 4.61
C GLN A 14 0.54 17.28 3.79
N LYS A 15 0.59 17.83 2.58
CA LYS A 15 -0.57 17.91 1.66
C LYS A 15 -0.08 17.84 0.21
N GLN A 16 -0.91 17.26 -0.65
CA GLN A 16 -0.74 17.25 -2.10
C GLN A 16 -2.11 17.50 -2.76
N ASN A 17 -2.12 17.90 -4.04
CA ASN A 17 -3.36 17.88 -4.82
C ASN A 17 -3.68 16.44 -5.22
N LYS A 18 -4.98 16.11 -5.35
CA LYS A 18 -5.41 14.79 -5.81
C LYS A 18 -5.00 14.56 -7.28
N PRO A 19 -4.70 13.32 -7.70
CA PRO A 19 -4.76 12.07 -6.91
C PRO A 19 -3.62 11.93 -5.87
N GLY A 20 -2.57 12.75 -5.98
CA GLY A 20 -1.38 12.70 -5.13
C GLY A 20 -0.33 11.75 -5.71
N GLU A 21 0.89 11.83 -5.17
CA GLU A 21 2.01 10.99 -5.60
C GLU A 21 2.65 10.33 -4.37
N GLU A 22 2.68 9.00 -4.37
CA GLU A 22 3.19 8.21 -3.26
C GLU A 22 4.67 8.51 -2.95
N GLY A 23 5.49 8.69 -4.00
CA GLY A 23 6.92 9.00 -3.86
C GLY A 23 7.21 10.33 -3.15
N LYS A 24 6.21 11.21 -3.01
CA LYS A 24 6.32 12.48 -2.29
C LYS A 24 5.86 12.40 -0.84
N MET A 25 5.37 11.25 -0.37
CA MET A 25 4.91 11.06 1.01
C MET A 25 6.08 10.90 2.00
N LYS A 26 5.89 11.38 3.22
CA LYS A 26 6.85 11.24 4.33
C LYS A 26 6.15 10.78 5.62
N PRO A 27 6.42 9.57 6.14
CA PRO A 27 7.21 8.51 5.53
C PRO A 27 6.54 7.94 4.27
N LEU A 28 7.32 7.25 3.45
CA LEU A 28 6.79 6.45 2.35
C LEU A 28 5.87 5.34 2.90
N PRO A 29 4.77 5.00 2.20
CA PRO A 29 3.99 3.82 2.54
C PRO A 29 4.82 2.55 2.45
N VAL A 30 4.54 1.60 3.33
CA VAL A 30 5.02 0.23 3.22
C VAL A 30 3.92 -0.54 2.48
N PHE A 31 4.20 -0.94 1.25
CA PHE A 31 3.28 -1.69 0.39
C PHE A 31 3.72 -3.14 0.16
N ASP A 32 4.93 -3.50 0.60
CA ASP A 32 5.42 -4.87 0.52
C ASP A 32 6.19 -5.27 1.79
N TYR A 33 6.16 -6.57 2.11
CA TYR A 33 6.97 -7.20 3.14
C TYR A 33 7.85 -8.30 2.51
N PRO A 34 9.15 -8.33 2.80
CA PRO A 34 10.11 -9.19 2.11
C PRO A 34 10.00 -10.70 2.44
N LYS A 35 9.09 -11.12 3.33
CA LYS A 35 9.08 -12.48 3.91
C LYS A 35 7.86 -13.35 3.54
N SER A 36 7.14 -13.01 2.49
CA SER A 36 6.03 -13.85 2.02
C SER A 36 6.30 -14.27 0.58
N ASP A 37 6.99 -15.40 0.41
CA ASP A 37 6.85 -16.14 -0.84
C ASP A 37 5.38 -16.56 -0.93
N GLY A 38 4.74 -16.27 -2.07
CA GLY A 38 3.34 -16.60 -2.24
C GLY A 38 3.12 -18.10 -2.23
N SER A 39 1.91 -18.51 -1.88
CA SER A 39 1.52 -19.93 -1.82
C SER A 39 1.00 -20.47 -3.17
N GLY A 40 1.14 -19.70 -4.25
CA GLY A 40 0.71 -20.06 -5.60
C GLY A 40 -0.81 -20.03 -5.79
N ARG A 41 -1.57 -19.34 -4.93
CA ARG A 41 -3.03 -19.34 -4.93
C ARG A 41 -3.64 -18.72 -6.18
N LEU A 42 -2.86 -17.92 -6.92
CA LEU A 42 -3.29 -17.23 -8.13
C LEU A 42 -2.48 -17.65 -9.36
N GLN A 43 -1.81 -18.81 -9.31
CA GLN A 43 -1.05 -19.33 -10.43
C GLN A 43 -1.89 -19.38 -11.72
N ASN A 44 -1.32 -18.90 -12.83
CA ASN A 44 -1.94 -18.86 -14.16
C ASN A 44 -3.23 -18.01 -14.24
N LYS A 45 -3.37 -17.02 -13.35
CA LYS A 45 -4.42 -16.00 -13.44
C LYS A 45 -3.87 -14.70 -14.02
N ILE A 46 -4.73 -13.96 -14.71
CA ILE A 46 -4.45 -12.59 -15.19
C ILE A 46 -5.32 -11.63 -14.37
N ALA A 47 -4.72 -10.57 -13.83
CA ALA A 47 -5.38 -9.63 -12.94
C ALA A 47 -5.31 -8.18 -13.45
N PHE A 48 -6.44 -7.63 -13.86
CA PHE A 48 -6.55 -6.21 -14.21
C PHE A 48 -6.88 -5.37 -12.98
N ILE A 49 -5.96 -4.52 -12.53
CA ILE A 49 -6.09 -3.73 -11.29
C ILE A 49 -6.15 -2.23 -11.62
N THR A 50 -7.29 -1.60 -11.38
CA THR A 50 -7.41 -0.13 -11.47
C THR A 50 -6.81 0.53 -10.23
N GLY A 51 -6.04 1.61 -10.41
CA GLY A 51 -5.32 2.28 -9.31
C GLY A 51 -4.19 1.44 -8.70
N GLY A 52 -3.60 0.52 -9.48
CA GLY A 52 -2.48 -0.33 -9.05
C GLY A 52 -1.14 0.40 -8.87
N ASP A 53 -1.07 1.70 -9.15
CA ASP A 53 0.14 2.52 -9.14
C ASP A 53 0.61 2.94 -7.74
N SER A 54 -0.28 2.93 -6.75
CA SER A 54 0.00 3.41 -5.39
C SER A 54 -0.90 2.78 -4.32
N GLY A 55 -0.52 2.97 -3.07
CA GLY A 55 -1.25 2.60 -1.87
C GLY A 55 -1.66 1.14 -1.84
N ILE A 56 -2.96 0.93 -1.62
CA ILE A 56 -3.55 -0.40 -1.49
C ILE A 56 -3.50 -1.14 -2.83
N GLY A 57 -3.76 -0.46 -3.96
CA GLY A 57 -3.73 -1.08 -5.28
C GLY A 57 -2.34 -1.64 -5.61
N LYS A 58 -1.28 -0.87 -5.32
CA LYS A 58 0.11 -1.35 -5.44
C LYS A 58 0.39 -2.55 -4.55
N ALA A 59 -0.01 -2.51 -3.29
CA ALA A 59 0.20 -3.62 -2.37
C ALA A 59 -0.51 -4.90 -2.84
N VAL A 60 -1.75 -4.76 -3.35
CA VAL A 60 -2.51 -5.87 -3.93
C VAL A 60 -1.82 -6.41 -5.18
N ALA A 61 -1.38 -5.54 -6.10
CA ALA A 61 -0.66 -5.96 -7.29
C ALA A 61 0.60 -6.77 -6.93
N ILE A 62 1.42 -6.28 -6.00
CA ILE A 62 2.63 -7.00 -5.58
C ILE A 62 2.28 -8.36 -4.97
N LEU A 63 1.25 -8.45 -4.11
CA LEU A 63 0.83 -9.72 -3.52
C LEU A 63 0.26 -10.68 -4.57
N PHE A 64 -0.48 -10.18 -5.57
CA PHE A 64 -1.00 -11.00 -6.65
C PHE A 64 0.12 -11.61 -7.49
N ALA A 65 1.13 -10.81 -7.82
CA ALA A 65 2.31 -11.27 -8.54
C ALA A 65 3.06 -12.33 -7.72
N LYS A 66 3.21 -12.12 -6.41
CA LYS A 66 3.81 -13.12 -5.50
C LYS A 66 3.03 -14.43 -5.46
N GLU A 67 1.71 -14.39 -5.58
CA GLU A 67 0.84 -15.57 -5.64
C GLU A 67 0.75 -16.21 -7.04
N GLY A 68 1.52 -15.71 -8.03
CA GLY A 68 1.68 -16.31 -9.35
C GLY A 68 0.72 -15.78 -10.43
N ALA A 69 0.10 -14.62 -10.21
CA ALA A 69 -0.73 -13.96 -11.23
C ALA A 69 0.13 -13.08 -12.15
N ASP A 70 -0.23 -13.04 -13.43
CA ASP A 70 0.16 -11.97 -14.36
C ASP A 70 -0.73 -10.74 -14.11
N ILE A 71 -0.16 -9.54 -14.15
CA ILE A 71 -0.86 -8.29 -13.80
C ILE A 71 -0.82 -7.32 -14.96
#